data_AF-A0A923DX14-F1
#
_entry.id   AF-A0A923DX14-F1
#
_cell.length_a   1.000
_cell.length_b   1.000
_cell.length_c   1.000
_cell.angle_alpha   90.00
_cell.angle_beta   90.00
_cell.angle_gamma   90.00
#
_symmetry.space_group_name_H-M   'P 1'
#
loop_
_entity.id
_entity.type
_entity.pdbx_description
1 polymer ?
#
loop_
_entity_poly.entity_id
_entity_poly.type
_entity_poly.pdbx_seq_one_letter_code
_entity_poly.pdbx_strand_id
1 'polypeptide(L)'
;MMKKCWIYLVAIAVLAACKGNVKTEEKSEKQLDSAKAKMIVDTTKQVVDTILLSKTDTAFVVKNKLIKDDIGDKQKQYIIQIFFTNEHWPILIYKNAIGADLALTGDLNGDNQPELLLRQKWFSNCWASINLFSLKNNEWKLVKKGSMYFCSDKYPLTKRIVKTDKGYGLLTDSLTDDKFITLKKEIKF
;
A
#
# COMPACT_ATOMS: atom_id res chain seq x y z
N MET A 1 31.77 -83.27 -9.88
CA MET A 1 32.96 -83.39 -10.76
C MET A 1 33.49 -81.99 -11.05
N MET A 2 34.76 -81.74 -10.66
CA MET A 2 35.80 -80.89 -11.28
C MET A 2 35.38 -79.57 -12.00
N LYS A 3 36.05 -78.42 -11.87
CA LYS A 3 37.39 -78.07 -11.38
C LYS A 3 37.50 -76.54 -11.25
N LYS A 4 38.45 -76.12 -10.42
CA LYS A 4 38.87 -74.75 -10.06
C LYS A 4 39.53 -73.97 -11.21
N CYS A 5 39.42 -72.63 -11.17
CA CYS A 5 40.47 -71.64 -11.52
C CYS A 5 40.15 -70.37 -10.68
N TRP A 6 40.91 -69.98 -9.64
CA TRP A 6 42.20 -69.26 -9.64
C TRP A 6 42.16 -67.99 -10.51
N ILE A 7 42.61 -66.78 -10.12
CA ILE A 7 43.16 -66.18 -8.90
C ILE A 7 43.46 -64.70 -9.28
N TYR A 8 43.34 -63.73 -8.35
CA TYR A 8 44.01 -62.38 -8.32
C TYR A 8 43.81 -61.38 -9.49
N LEU A 9 44.09 -60.06 -9.46
CA LEU A 9 44.61 -59.05 -8.52
C LEU A 9 44.29 -57.66 -9.16
N VAL A 10 43.77 -56.72 -8.36
CA VAL A 10 44.26 -55.33 -8.14
C VAL A 10 44.78 -54.45 -9.30
N ALA A 11 44.21 -53.24 -9.44
CA ALA A 11 44.89 -51.92 -9.48
C ALA A 11 43.88 -50.80 -9.86
N ILE A 12 43.47 -49.95 -8.92
CA ILE A 12 43.91 -48.55 -8.72
C ILE A 12 43.79 -47.66 -9.97
N ALA A 13 42.84 -46.71 -9.93
CA ALA A 13 43.05 -45.34 -10.40
C ALA A 13 42.03 -44.39 -9.73
N VAL A 14 42.48 -43.72 -8.67
CA VAL A 14 41.86 -42.52 -8.10
C VAL A 14 42.06 -41.39 -9.11
N LEU A 15 40.99 -40.73 -9.56
CA LEU A 15 41.08 -39.39 -10.12
C LEU A 15 39.88 -38.52 -9.72
N ALA A 16 40.26 -37.39 -9.11
CA ALA A 16 39.63 -36.08 -9.13
C ALA A 16 38.34 -35.86 -8.32
N ALA A 17 38.57 -35.46 -7.06
CA ALA A 17 37.68 -34.57 -6.32
C ALA A 17 37.52 -33.23 -7.06
N CYS A 18 36.29 -32.86 -7.43
CA CYS A 18 35.95 -31.48 -7.75
C CYS A 18 35.45 -30.78 -6.49
N LYS A 19 36.34 -29.97 -5.89
CA LYS A 19 35.97 -28.86 -5.01
C LYS A 19 35.16 -27.85 -5.82
N GLY A 20 33.84 -27.90 -5.71
CA GLY A 20 32.96 -26.80 -6.12
C GLY A 20 32.80 -25.83 -4.96
N ASN A 21 33.37 -24.63 -5.09
CA ASN A 21 33.23 -23.54 -4.12
C ASN A 21 31.76 -23.15 -3.97
N VAL A 22 31.18 -23.44 -2.80
CA VAL A 22 29.91 -22.87 -2.36
C VAL A 22 30.13 -21.38 -2.17
N LYS A 23 29.51 -20.56 -3.04
CA LYS A 23 29.45 -19.11 -2.85
C LYS A 23 28.50 -18.84 -1.69
N THR A 24 29.05 -18.50 -0.54
CA THR A 24 28.33 -17.90 0.57
C THR A 24 27.76 -16.56 0.10
N GLU A 25 26.43 -16.41 0.15
CA GLU A 25 25.74 -15.15 -0.09
C GLU A 25 26.13 -14.16 1.02
N GLU A 26 27.06 -13.25 0.72
CA GLU A 26 27.20 -12.02 1.50
C GLU A 26 25.99 -11.14 1.22
N LYS A 27 25.06 -11.12 2.18
CA LYS A 27 23.96 -10.17 2.23
C LYS A 27 24.54 -8.78 2.54
N SER A 28 24.95 -8.10 1.48
CA SER A 28 25.33 -6.68 1.51
C SER A 28 24.09 -5.85 1.86
N GLU A 29 24.00 -5.42 3.11
CA GLU A 29 23.15 -4.31 3.52
C GLU A 29 23.89 -2.98 3.33
N LYS A 30 23.14 -1.95 2.93
CA LYS A 30 23.50 -0.55 2.53
C LYS A 30 23.48 -0.37 1.01
N GLN A 31 22.74 0.58 0.43
CA GLN A 31 22.18 1.82 0.93
C GLN A 31 20.95 2.11 0.04
N LEU A 32 19.74 2.10 0.60
CA LEU A 32 18.58 2.60 -0.12
C LEU A 32 18.69 4.12 -0.11
N ASP A 33 19.44 4.68 -1.06
CA ASP A 33 19.32 6.09 -1.39
C ASP A 33 17.84 6.33 -1.66
N SER A 34 17.17 7.03 -0.74
CA SER A 34 15.83 7.54 -0.98
C SER A 34 15.98 8.56 -2.10
N ALA A 35 15.95 8.08 -3.34
CA ALA A 35 15.91 8.93 -4.50
C ALA A 35 14.71 9.84 -4.30
N LYS A 36 14.97 11.13 -4.01
CA LYS A 36 13.93 12.13 -3.81
C LYS A 36 12.92 11.98 -4.93
N ALA A 37 11.72 11.53 -4.59
CA ALA A 37 10.67 11.30 -5.56
C ALA A 37 10.39 12.62 -6.29
N LYS A 38 10.83 12.74 -7.54
CA LYS A 38 10.53 13.91 -8.36
C LYS A 38 9.09 13.81 -8.85
N MET A 39 8.26 14.77 -8.44
CA MET A 39 6.91 14.91 -8.97
C MET A 39 6.98 15.51 -10.38
N ILE A 40 6.68 14.70 -11.41
CA ILE A 40 6.57 15.15 -12.80
C ILE A 40 5.08 15.18 -13.15
N VAL A 41 4.59 16.33 -13.61
CA VAL A 41 3.18 16.55 -13.93
C VAL A 41 3.06 17.00 -15.39
N ASP A 42 2.31 16.24 -16.20
CA ASP A 42 1.90 16.69 -17.53
C ASP A 42 0.69 17.62 -17.37
N THR A 43 0.93 18.93 -17.29
CA THR A 43 -0.13 19.93 -17.06
C THR A 43 -1.19 19.98 -18.17
N THR A 44 -0.94 19.37 -19.33
CA THR A 44 -1.95 19.24 -20.38
C THR A 44 -2.99 18.17 -20.04
N LYS A 45 -2.57 17.09 -19.36
CA LYS A 45 -3.40 15.91 -19.03
C LYS A 45 -3.75 15.76 -17.56
N GLN A 46 -3.00 16.40 -16.66
CA GLN A 46 -3.07 16.19 -15.23
C GLN A 46 -3.34 17.50 -14.49
N VAL A 47 -3.85 17.35 -13.28
CA VAL A 47 -4.04 18.41 -12.29
C VAL A 47 -3.53 17.92 -10.93
N VAL A 48 -3.22 18.87 -10.06
CA VAL A 48 -2.72 18.60 -8.71
C VAL A 48 -3.69 19.20 -7.70
N ASP A 49 -4.19 18.37 -6.79
CA ASP A 49 -4.86 18.86 -5.57
C ASP A 49 -3.84 18.92 -4.43
N THR A 50 -3.96 19.90 -3.56
CA THR A 50 -3.14 20.04 -2.35
C THR A 50 -4.00 19.75 -1.12
N ILE A 51 -3.54 18.88 -0.24
CA ILE A 51 -4.23 18.47 0.99
C ILE A 51 -3.31 18.72 2.18
N LEU A 52 -3.73 19.58 3.10
CA LEU A 52 -3.01 19.77 4.37
C LEU A 52 -3.28 18.56 5.27
N LEU A 53 -2.21 17.85 5.65
CA LEU A 53 -2.30 16.66 6.51
C LEU A 53 -2.08 17.00 7.98
N SER A 54 -1.17 17.93 8.26
CA SER A 54 -0.82 18.41 9.59
C SER A 54 -0.37 19.89 9.50
N LYS A 55 0.16 20.47 10.58
CA LYS A 55 0.78 21.82 10.52
C LYS A 55 2.06 21.84 9.68
N THR A 56 2.70 20.69 9.49
CA THR A 56 4.02 20.55 8.85
C THR A 56 3.97 19.70 7.58
N ASP A 57 2.92 18.90 7.41
CA ASP A 57 2.83 17.92 6.33
C ASP A 57 1.70 18.24 5.37
N THR A 58 2.01 18.15 4.08
CA THR A 58 1.09 18.36 2.97
C THR A 58 1.21 17.19 1.99
N ALA A 59 0.09 16.77 1.42
CA ALA A 59 0.04 15.84 0.32
C ALA A 59 -0.36 16.53 -0.99
N PHE A 60 0.24 16.08 -2.09
CA PHE A 60 -0.10 16.48 -3.45
C PHE A 60 -0.69 15.30 -4.19
N VAL A 61 -1.98 15.40 -4.56
CA VAL A 61 -2.69 14.36 -5.31
C VAL A 61 -2.63 14.71 -6.78
N VAL A 62 -1.74 14.05 -7.51
CA VAL A 62 -1.64 14.15 -8.97
C VAL A 62 -2.66 13.20 -9.59
N LYS A 63 -3.56 13.74 -10.40
CA LYS A 63 -4.67 13.01 -11.04
C LYS A 63 -4.86 13.47 -12.48
N ASN A 64 -5.46 12.62 -13.32
CA ASN A 64 -5.83 13.01 -14.68
C ASN A 64 -6.94 14.08 -14.65
N LYS A 65 -6.93 14.98 -15.63
CA LYS A 65 -8.09 15.84 -15.93
C LYS A 65 -9.28 14.95 -16.25
N LEU A 66 -10.44 15.33 -15.74
CA LEU A 66 -11.67 14.63 -16.04
C LEU A 66 -12.06 14.88 -17.50
N ILE A 67 -12.43 13.81 -18.19
CA ILE A 67 -13.01 13.91 -19.53
C ILE A 67 -14.48 14.32 -19.34
N LYS A 68 -14.97 15.24 -20.16
CA LYS A 68 -16.37 15.69 -20.11
C LYS A 68 -17.30 14.48 -20.29
N ASP A 69 -18.37 14.41 -19.50
CA ASP A 69 -19.39 13.34 -19.53
C ASP A 69 -18.82 11.94 -19.29
N ASP A 70 -17.67 11.82 -18.64
CA ASP A 70 -17.07 10.56 -18.22
C ASP A 70 -17.75 10.07 -16.93
N ILE A 71 -18.12 8.79 -16.92
CA ILE A 71 -18.72 8.13 -15.76
C ILE A 71 -17.85 6.98 -15.25
N GLY A 72 -16.59 6.91 -15.71
CA GLY A 72 -15.67 5.82 -15.42
C GLY A 72 -15.47 4.87 -16.60
N ASP A 73 -15.90 5.26 -17.80
CA ASP A 73 -15.92 4.43 -19.01
C ASP A 73 -14.99 4.95 -20.12
N LYS A 74 -14.49 6.19 -20.02
CA LYS A 74 -13.66 6.79 -21.09
C LYS A 74 -12.16 6.56 -20.93
N GLN A 75 -11.70 6.08 -19.78
CA GLN A 75 -10.30 5.71 -19.56
C GLN A 75 -10.19 4.25 -19.13
N LYS A 76 -9.16 3.57 -19.65
CA LYS A 76 -8.86 2.18 -19.27
C LYS A 76 -8.58 2.05 -17.77
N GLN A 77 -7.91 3.05 -17.17
CA GLN A 77 -7.58 3.08 -15.76
C GLN A 77 -7.55 4.52 -15.25
N TYR A 78 -8.05 4.70 -14.03
CA TYR A 78 -7.97 5.95 -13.28
C TYR A 78 -6.99 5.76 -12.13
N ILE A 79 -5.86 6.45 -12.20
CA ILE A 79 -4.77 6.32 -11.24
C ILE A 79 -4.48 7.70 -10.67
N ILE A 80 -4.34 7.77 -9.36
CA ILE A 80 -3.79 8.93 -8.67
C ILE A 80 -2.44 8.58 -8.07
N GLN A 81 -1.55 9.57 -8.03
CA GLN A 81 -0.27 9.49 -7.34
C GLN A 81 -0.28 10.54 -6.23
N ILE A 82 0.11 10.12 -5.03
CA ILE A 82 0.09 10.97 -3.85
C ILE A 82 1.54 11.15 -3.41
N PHE A 83 2.02 12.38 -3.51
CA PHE A 83 3.32 12.82 -3.05
C PHE A 83 3.17 13.52 -1.70
N PHE A 84 4.21 13.49 -0.88
CA PHE A 84 4.21 14.08 0.47
C PHE A 84 5.35 15.07 0.61
N THR A 85 5.17 16.12 1.43
CA THR A 85 6.26 17.02 1.81
C THR A 85 7.26 16.35 2.75
N ASN A 86 6.81 15.35 3.52
CA ASN A 86 7.71 14.50 4.29
C ASN A 86 8.47 13.56 3.33
N GLU A 87 9.75 13.84 3.13
CA GLU A 87 10.62 13.10 2.19
C GLU A 87 10.82 11.62 2.58
N HIS A 88 10.49 11.22 3.82
CA HIS A 88 10.57 9.83 4.27
C HIS A 88 9.33 9.01 3.91
N TRP A 89 8.25 9.64 3.45
CA TRP A 89 7.05 8.92 3.03
C TRP A 89 7.11 8.63 1.52
N PRO A 90 7.04 7.36 1.12
CA PRO A 90 7.07 6.98 -0.29
C PRO A 90 5.80 7.47 -0.99
N ILE A 91 5.85 7.59 -2.32
CA ILE A 91 4.67 7.88 -3.14
C ILE A 91 3.62 6.80 -2.91
N LEU A 92 2.37 7.20 -2.66
CA LEU A 92 1.23 6.27 -2.69
C LEU A 92 0.57 6.31 -4.07
N ILE A 93 0.60 5.19 -4.79
CA ILE A 93 -0.11 5.01 -6.05
C ILE A 93 -1.43 4.29 -5.77
N TYR A 94 -2.55 4.92 -6.11
CA TYR A 94 -3.88 4.37 -5.89
C TYR A 94 -4.65 4.27 -7.21
N LYS A 95 -5.23 3.09 -7.48
CA LYS A 95 -6.00 2.79 -8.69
C LYS A 95 -7.50 2.91 -8.43
N ASN A 96 -8.28 3.11 -9.50
CA ASN A 96 -9.73 3.30 -9.45
C ASN A 96 -10.13 4.52 -8.61
N ALA A 97 -9.44 5.63 -8.86
CA ALA A 97 -9.70 6.91 -8.22
C ALA A 97 -9.51 8.06 -9.20
N ILE A 98 -10.39 9.06 -9.13
CA ILE A 98 -10.27 10.33 -9.85
C ILE A 98 -9.80 11.48 -8.96
N GLY A 99 -9.34 11.14 -7.76
CA GLY A 99 -8.94 12.05 -6.70
C GLY A 99 -9.03 11.35 -5.36
N ALA A 100 -8.63 12.03 -4.30
CA ALA A 100 -8.75 11.53 -2.95
C ALA A 100 -9.01 12.67 -1.97
N ASP A 101 -9.59 12.32 -0.83
CA ASP A 101 -9.37 13.05 0.42
C ASP A 101 -8.48 12.18 1.31
N LEU A 102 -7.62 12.84 2.08
CA LEU A 102 -6.64 12.20 2.95
C LEU A 102 -6.76 12.75 4.37
N ALA A 103 -6.48 11.90 5.33
CA ALA A 103 -6.29 12.28 6.72
C ALA A 103 -5.17 11.44 7.31
N LEU A 104 -4.21 12.08 7.99
CA LEU A 104 -3.33 11.35 8.88
C LEU A 104 -4.11 10.94 10.12
N THR A 105 -3.82 9.75 10.60
CA THR A 105 -4.20 9.30 11.92
C THR A 105 -2.98 9.45 12.83
N GLY A 106 -3.16 9.30 14.15
CA GLY A 106 -2.01 9.08 15.02
C GLY A 106 -1.32 7.75 14.67
N ASP A 107 -0.23 7.45 15.37
CA ASP A 107 0.39 6.12 15.37
C ASP A 107 -0.54 5.12 16.08
N LEU A 108 -1.15 4.24 15.31
CA LEU A 108 -2.12 3.26 15.80
C LEU A 108 -1.46 1.92 16.16
N ASN A 109 -0.22 1.68 15.71
CA ASN A 109 0.43 0.37 15.82
C ASN A 109 1.70 0.38 16.70
N GLY A 110 2.20 1.55 17.08
CA GLY A 110 3.35 1.75 17.96
C GLY A 110 4.70 1.80 17.25
N ASP A 111 4.74 1.98 15.92
CA ASP A 111 5.99 2.05 15.11
C ASP A 111 6.54 3.47 14.96
N ASN A 112 5.97 4.45 15.66
CA ASN A 112 6.26 5.89 15.56
C ASN A 112 5.99 6.49 14.18
N GLN A 113 5.18 5.84 13.34
CA GLN A 113 4.68 6.41 12.09
C GLN A 113 3.16 6.58 12.15
N PRO A 114 2.61 7.65 11.57
CA PRO A 114 1.16 7.78 11.46
C PRO A 114 0.61 6.84 10.39
N GLU A 115 -0.61 6.32 10.58
CA GLU A 115 -1.37 5.74 9.47
C GLU A 115 -2.02 6.83 8.60
N LEU A 116 -2.25 6.50 7.34
CA LEU A 116 -2.88 7.37 6.36
C LEU A 116 -4.25 6.80 5.98
N LEU A 117 -5.31 7.57 6.24
CA LEU A 117 -6.66 7.26 5.80
C LEU A 117 -6.95 7.96 4.47
N LEU A 118 -7.33 7.17 3.47
CA LEU A 118 -7.65 7.63 2.12
C LEU A 118 -9.09 7.31 1.78
N ARG A 119 -9.86 8.34 1.43
CA ARG A 119 -11.17 8.18 0.75
C ARG A 119 -10.98 8.50 -0.72
N GLN A 120 -11.16 7.52 -1.60
CA GLN A 120 -11.08 7.82 -3.03
C GLN A 120 -12.31 8.61 -3.49
N LYS A 121 -12.10 9.53 -4.43
CA LYS A 121 -13.18 10.18 -5.18
C LYS A 121 -13.48 9.32 -6.41
N TRP A 122 -14.77 9.21 -6.73
CA TRP A 122 -15.28 8.54 -7.92
C TRP A 122 -16.38 9.36 -8.57
N PHE A 123 -16.71 9.05 -9.82
CA PHE A 123 -17.65 9.82 -10.64
C PHE A 123 -19.07 9.90 -10.06
N SER A 124 -19.49 8.93 -9.27
CA SER A 124 -20.88 8.80 -8.88
C SER A 124 -21.07 8.46 -7.40
N ASN A 125 -22.07 9.14 -6.85
CA ASN A 125 -22.67 9.01 -5.53
C ASN A 125 -21.76 9.32 -4.32
N CYS A 126 -22.43 9.40 -3.18
CA CYS A 126 -21.84 9.73 -1.88
C CYS A 126 -21.16 8.53 -1.21
N TRP A 127 -21.17 7.34 -1.82
CA TRP A 127 -20.52 6.15 -1.30
C TRP A 127 -19.10 6.06 -1.85
N ALA A 128 -18.14 6.02 -0.94
CA ALA A 128 -16.74 5.81 -1.28
C ALA A 128 -16.15 4.68 -0.44
N SER A 129 -15.08 4.06 -0.94
CA SER A 129 -14.24 3.26 -0.06
C SER A 129 -13.41 4.20 0.81
N ILE A 130 -13.10 3.73 2.01
CA ILE A 130 -12.09 4.30 2.89
C ILE A 130 -11.04 3.24 3.15
N ASN A 131 -9.78 3.64 3.06
CA ASN A 131 -8.64 2.74 3.00
C ASN A 131 -7.60 3.25 3.99
N LEU A 132 -7.29 2.47 5.02
CA LEU A 132 -6.28 2.79 6.02
C LEU A 132 -4.97 2.13 5.61
N PHE A 133 -3.93 2.93 5.46
CA PHE A 133 -2.58 2.50 5.12
C PHE A 133 -1.63 2.69 6.30
N SER A 134 -0.71 1.76 6.50
CA SER A 134 0.42 1.86 7.44
C SER A 134 1.71 1.84 6.63
N LEU A 135 2.70 2.61 7.07
CA LEU A 135 4.00 2.66 6.41
C LEU A 135 4.87 1.49 6.90
N LYS A 136 5.08 0.48 6.06
CA LYS A 136 5.90 -0.69 6.39
C LYS A 136 6.94 -0.93 5.30
N ASN A 137 8.21 -1.08 5.69
CA ASN A 137 9.33 -1.32 4.78
C ASN A 137 9.41 -0.28 3.65
N ASN A 138 9.27 1.00 4.00
CA ASN A 138 9.26 2.12 3.05
C ASN A 138 8.18 2.02 1.95
N GLU A 139 7.04 1.37 2.27
CA GLU A 139 5.88 1.27 1.39
C GLU A 139 4.58 1.44 2.18
N TRP A 140 3.59 2.13 1.59
CA TRP A 140 2.26 2.21 2.16
C TRP A 140 1.52 0.88 1.95
N LYS A 141 1.26 0.15 3.04
CA LYS A 141 0.53 -1.12 3.05
C LYS A 141 -0.91 -0.91 3.50
N LEU A 142 -1.86 -1.40 2.72
CA LEU A 142 -3.28 -1.38 3.09
C LEU A 142 -3.51 -2.30 4.30
N VAL A 143 -3.95 -1.72 5.41
CA VAL A 143 -4.24 -2.44 6.67
C VAL A 143 -5.73 -2.72 6.80
N LYS A 144 -6.58 -1.76 6.42
CA LYS A 144 -8.03 -1.89 6.55
C LYS A 144 -8.74 -1.21 5.40
N LYS A 145 -9.84 -1.82 4.95
CA LYS A 145 -10.78 -1.24 3.99
C LYS A 145 -12.18 -1.19 4.57
N GLY A 146 -12.91 -0.15 4.20
CA GLY A 146 -14.31 0.05 4.52
C GLY A 146 -15.02 0.87 3.46
N SER A 147 -16.27 1.22 3.78
CA SER A 147 -17.13 2.12 3.03
C SER A 147 -17.50 3.32 3.88
N MET A 148 -17.76 4.45 3.24
CA MET A 148 -18.19 5.70 3.87
C MET A 148 -19.26 6.32 2.98
N TYR A 149 -20.33 6.80 3.60
CA TYR A 149 -21.25 7.73 2.96
C TYR A 149 -20.84 9.16 3.33
N PHE A 150 -20.15 9.85 2.43
CA PHE A 150 -19.49 11.13 2.74
C PHE A 150 -20.40 12.36 2.58
N CYS A 151 -21.63 12.19 2.08
CA CYS A 151 -22.62 13.27 2.08
C CYS A 151 -23.33 13.43 3.44
N SER A 152 -23.03 12.57 4.42
CA SER A 152 -23.40 12.77 5.80
C SER A 152 -22.23 13.35 6.59
N ASP A 153 -22.48 14.44 7.30
CA ASP A 153 -21.45 15.11 8.12
C ASP A 153 -21.26 14.47 9.50
N LYS A 154 -22.03 13.43 9.85
CA LYS A 154 -21.97 12.81 11.17
C LYS A 154 -20.58 12.25 11.51
N TYR A 155 -19.94 11.61 10.54
CA TYR A 155 -18.61 11.02 10.67
C TYR A 155 -17.73 11.42 9.47
N PRO A 156 -17.12 12.62 9.51
CA PRO A 156 -16.15 13.03 8.49
C PRO A 156 -14.92 12.11 8.55
N LEU A 157 -14.12 12.11 7.48
CA LEU A 157 -12.99 11.19 7.31
C LEU A 157 -12.06 11.15 8.55
N THR A 158 -11.74 12.32 9.11
CA THR A 158 -10.85 12.50 10.26
C THR A 158 -11.38 11.91 11.58
N LYS A 159 -12.68 11.60 11.67
CA LYS A 159 -13.33 11.03 12.87
C LYS A 159 -13.66 9.55 12.74
N ARG A 160 -13.13 8.86 11.72
CA ARG A 160 -13.46 7.45 11.44
C ARG A 160 -12.57 6.43 12.13
N ILE A 161 -11.50 6.87 12.78
CA ILE A 161 -10.71 6.01 13.66
C ILE A 161 -11.15 6.24 15.10
N VAL A 162 -11.49 5.16 15.79
CA VAL A 162 -11.95 5.20 17.19
C VAL A 162 -11.17 4.21 18.03
N LYS A 163 -10.94 4.53 19.30
CA LYS A 163 -10.37 3.58 20.27
C LYS A 163 -11.37 2.47 20.59
N THR A 164 -10.85 1.28 20.86
CA THR A 164 -11.60 0.10 21.30
C THR A 164 -10.85 -0.58 22.44
N ASP A 165 -11.50 -1.51 23.14
CA ASP A 165 -10.85 -2.29 24.20
C ASP A 165 -9.70 -3.17 23.67
N LYS A 166 -9.64 -3.38 22.36
CA LYS A 166 -8.64 -4.20 21.67
C LYS A 166 -7.64 -3.38 20.85
N GLY A 167 -7.67 -2.05 20.98
CA GLY A 167 -6.83 -1.12 20.21
C GLY A 167 -7.66 -0.08 19.48
N TYR A 168 -7.81 -0.25 18.16
CA TYR A 168 -8.49 0.72 17.30
C TYR A 168 -9.48 0.06 16.33
N GLY A 169 -10.52 0.81 15.98
CA GLY A 169 -11.53 0.42 15.01
C GLY A 169 -11.73 1.50 13.94
N LEU A 170 -12.09 1.04 12.74
CA LEU A 170 -12.52 1.88 11.62
C LEU A 170 -14.07 1.93 11.58
N LEU A 171 -14.64 3.13 11.63
CA LEU A 171 -16.06 3.38 11.41
C LEU A 171 -16.38 3.35 9.91
N THR A 172 -17.18 2.37 9.51
CA THR A 172 -17.60 2.14 8.12
C THR A 172 -19.12 2.20 8.01
N ASP A 173 -19.63 2.79 6.95
CA ASP A 173 -21.08 2.86 6.72
C ASP A 173 -21.55 1.72 5.83
N SER A 174 -22.80 1.29 6.01
CA SER A 174 -23.45 0.29 5.17
C SER A 174 -24.96 0.57 5.09
N LEU A 175 -25.60 -0.06 4.12
CA LEU A 175 -27.06 -0.23 4.09
C LEU A 175 -27.38 -1.67 4.44
N THR A 176 -28.35 -1.88 5.33
CA THR A 176 -28.88 -3.20 5.69
C THR A 176 -30.37 -3.05 5.91
N ASP A 177 -31.17 -3.83 5.17
CA ASP A 177 -32.64 -3.73 5.17
C ASP A 177 -33.13 -2.27 5.00
N ASP A 178 -32.57 -1.58 4.01
CA ASP A 178 -32.79 -0.16 3.71
C ASP A 178 -32.50 0.83 4.84
N LYS A 179 -31.83 0.38 5.90
CA LYS A 179 -31.38 1.23 7.00
C LYS A 179 -29.91 1.56 6.87
N PHE A 180 -29.61 2.85 7.03
CA PHE A 180 -28.25 3.32 7.17
C PHE A 180 -27.69 2.88 8.52
N ILE A 181 -26.57 2.17 8.50
CA ILE A 181 -25.86 1.73 9.70
C ILE A 181 -24.39 2.13 9.64
N THR A 182 -23.84 2.47 10.80
CA THR A 182 -22.40 2.66 10.98
C THR A 182 -21.87 1.49 11.78
N LEU A 183 -20.95 0.75 11.18
CA LEU A 183 -20.29 -0.42 11.74
C LEU A 183 -18.90 -0.03 12.24
N LYS A 184 -18.52 -0.56 13.39
CA LYS A 184 -17.16 -0.48 13.91
C LYS A 184 -16.40 -1.75 13.53
N LYS A 185 -15.33 -1.62 12.73
CA LYS A 185 -14.50 -2.76 12.31
C LYS A 185 -13.12 -2.67 12.94
N GLU A 186 -12.78 -3.61 13.81
CA GLU A 186 -11.46 -3.67 14.47
C GLU A 186 -10.32 -3.69 13.44
N ILE A 187 -9.26 -2.92 13.70
CA ILE A 187 -8.06 -2.82 12.87
C ILE A 187 -7.05 -3.86 13.39
N LYS A 188 -6.38 -4.56 12.47
CA LYS A 188 -5.33 -5.54 12.77
C LYS A 188 -4.14 -5.22 11.89
N PHE A 189 -2.96 -5.05 12.49
CA PHE A 189 -1.72 -4.65 11.83
C PHE A 189 -0.87 -5.84 11.40
#